data_AF-A0A2E9TSQ2-F1
#
_entry.id   AF-A0A2E9TSQ2-F1
#
_cell.length_a   1.000
_cell.length_b   1.000
_cell.length_c   1.000
_cell.angle_alpha   90.00
_cell.angle_beta   90.00
_cell.angle_gamma   90.00
#
_symmetry.space_group_name_H-M   'P 1'
#
loop_
_entity.id
_entity.type
_entity.pdbx_description
1 polymer ?
#
loop_
_entity_poly.entity_id
_entity_poly.type
_entity_poly.pdbx_seq_one_letter_code
_entity_poly.pdbx_strand_id
1 'polypeptide(L)'
;MARKRKQLPETPEPASIESLSHDGRGIARRDGKTTFIDNALPGEEVMFKFTYMRRKFDEGKAVEIVRASPDRVEPPCQHSTLCGGCSLQHMNPD
;
A
#
# COMPACT_ATOMS: atom_id res chain seq x y z
N MET A 1 -11.40 -7.92 28.87
CA MET A 1 -12.14 -6.82 28.23
C MET A 1 -11.64 -6.65 26.80
N ALA A 2 -12.42 -7.10 25.81
CA ALA A 2 -12.02 -7.02 24.40
C ALA A 2 -12.11 -5.57 23.92
N ARG A 3 -10.98 -4.95 23.54
CA ARG A 3 -10.98 -3.62 22.91
C ARG A 3 -11.78 -3.73 21.61
N LYS A 4 -12.95 -3.07 21.56
CA LYS A 4 -13.79 -2.92 20.38
C LYS A 4 -12.89 -2.42 19.24
N ARG A 5 -12.51 -3.29 18.30
CA ARG A 5 -11.76 -2.89 17.11
C ARG A 5 -12.67 -1.89 16.38
N LYS A 6 -12.22 -0.64 16.22
CA LYS A 6 -12.90 0.29 15.30
C LYS A 6 -12.98 -0.44 13.96
N GLN A 7 -14.19 -0.65 13.45
CA GLN A 7 -14.38 -1.24 12.14
C GLN A 7 -13.67 -0.34 11.13
N LEU A 8 -12.71 -0.92 10.43
CA LEU A 8 -12.08 -0.27 9.29
C LEU A 8 -13.08 -0.32 8.13
N PRO A 9 -13.08 0.68 7.23
CA PRO A 9 -13.85 0.60 6.01
C PRO A 9 -13.46 -0.66 5.23
N GLU A 10 -14.44 -1.51 4.91
CA GLU A 10 -14.20 -2.75 4.15
C GLU A 10 -14.10 -2.49 2.64
N THR A 11 -14.68 -1.38 2.18
CA THR A 11 -14.68 -0.95 0.79
C THR A 11 -13.29 -0.44 0.40
N PRO A 12 -12.69 -0.95 -0.70
CA PRO A 12 -11.48 -0.38 -1.27
C PRO A 12 -11.71 1.08 -1.68
N GLU A 13 -10.72 1.92 -1.44
CA GLU A 13 -10.75 3.33 -1.86
C GLU A 13 -9.58 3.64 -2.80
N PRO A 14 -9.76 4.55 -3.75
CA PRO A 14 -8.70 4.94 -4.67
C PRO A 14 -7.66 5.81 -3.95
N ALA A 15 -6.39 5.62 -4.29
CA ALA A 15 -5.29 6.51 -3.91
C ALA A 15 -4.27 6.65 -5.03
N SER A 16 -3.75 7.86 -5.19
CA SER A 16 -2.58 8.15 -6.01
C SER A 16 -1.34 8.14 -5.13
N ILE A 17 -0.36 7.32 -5.50
CA ILE A 17 0.88 7.21 -4.73
C ILE A 17 1.85 8.30 -5.18
N GLU A 18 2.22 9.16 -4.24
CA GLU A 18 3.10 10.31 -4.49
C GLU A 18 4.58 9.93 -4.39
N SER A 19 4.92 9.07 -3.44
CA SER A 19 6.32 8.68 -3.16
C SER A 19 6.40 7.33 -2.44
N LEU A 20 7.61 6.85 -2.18
CA LEU A 20 7.86 5.65 -1.35
C LEU A 20 8.45 6.07 -0.01
N SER A 21 8.04 5.41 1.07
CA SER A 21 8.73 5.46 2.35
C SER A 21 9.97 4.57 2.35
N HIS A 22 10.86 4.79 3.31
CA HIS A 22 12.12 4.03 3.46
C HIS A 22 11.94 2.52 3.66
N ASP A 23 10.74 2.07 4.04
CA ASP A 23 10.37 0.67 4.21
C ASP A 23 9.68 0.08 2.96
N GLY A 24 9.67 0.80 1.83
CA GLY A 24 9.14 0.33 0.56
C GLY A 24 7.62 0.43 0.43
N ARG A 25 6.93 1.16 1.33
CA ARG A 25 5.48 1.39 1.23
C ARG A 25 5.18 2.65 0.42
N GLY A 26 4.13 2.60 -0.38
CA GLY A 26 3.63 3.77 -1.09
C GLY A 26 3.09 4.81 -0.11
N ILE A 27 3.41 6.08 -0.35
CA ILE A 27 2.88 7.21 0.41
C ILE A 27 1.84 7.90 -0.44
N ALA A 28 0.62 7.96 0.07
CA ALA A 28 -0.46 8.78 -0.46
C ALA A 28 -0.88 9.82 0.57
N ARG A 29 -1.52 10.90 0.11
CA ARG A 29 -2.06 11.93 0.99
C ARG A 29 -3.56 12.01 0.81
N ARG A 30 -4.29 11.68 1.86
CA ARG A 30 -5.75 11.66 1.87
C ARG A 30 -6.26 12.59 2.97
N ASP A 31 -7.18 13.50 2.63
CA ASP A 31 -7.80 14.41 3.61
C ASP A 31 -6.77 15.18 4.47
N GLY A 32 -5.62 15.52 3.89
CA GLY A 32 -4.51 16.19 4.57
C GLY A 32 -3.65 15.30 5.47
N LYS A 33 -3.89 13.99 5.47
CA LYS A 33 -3.23 12.99 6.31
C LYS A 33 -2.41 12.01 5.47
N THR A 34 -1.27 11.60 6.00
CA THR A 34 -0.39 10.63 5.34
C THR A 34 -0.99 9.23 5.46
N THR A 35 -1.09 8.52 4.33
CA THR A 35 -1.57 7.15 4.24
C THR A 35 -0.47 6.30 3.64
N PHE A 36 0.01 5.31 4.40
CA PHE A 36 0.99 4.33 3.94
C PHE A 36 0.25 3.15 3.31
N ILE A 37 0.54 2.85 2.06
CA ILE A 37 -0.11 1.82 1.27
C ILE A 37 0.93 0.78 0.87
N ASP A 38 0.78 -0.41 1.43
CA ASP A 38 1.61 -1.56 1.07
C ASP A 38 1.30 -2.05 -0.36
N ASN A 39 2.29 -2.60 -1.05
CA ASN A 39 2.23 -3.06 -2.45
C ASN A 39 1.87 -1.98 -3.49
N ALA A 40 2.31 -0.75 -3.29
CA ALA A 40 2.05 0.37 -4.19
C ALA A 40 3.33 1.19 -4.45
N LEU A 41 3.57 1.54 -5.72
CA LEU A 41 4.75 2.28 -6.18
C LEU A 41 4.41 3.74 -6.51
N PRO A 42 5.39 4.66 -6.54
CA PRO A 42 5.16 6.06 -6.90
C PRO A 42 4.63 6.18 -8.33
N GLY A 43 3.69 7.10 -8.54
CA GLY A 43 3.06 7.32 -9.83
C GLY A 43 1.92 6.34 -10.15
N GLU A 44 1.59 5.42 -9.24
CA GLU A 44 0.48 4.49 -9.40
C GLU A 44 -0.85 5.05 -8.91
N GLU A 45 -1.92 4.59 -9.54
CA GLU A 45 -3.28 4.71 -9.00
C GLU A 45 -3.72 3.33 -8.56
N VAL A 46 -4.05 3.18 -7.28
CA VAL A 46 -4.40 1.88 -6.68
C VAL A 46 -5.71 1.98 -5.92
N MET A 47 -6.45 0.88 -5.87
CA MET A 47 -7.50 0.69 -4.87
C MET A 47 -6.87 0.03 -3.66
N PHE A 48 -6.99 0.65 -2.49
CA PHE A 48 -6.44 0.13 -1.24
C PHE A 48 -7.53 -0.11 -0.20
N LYS A 49 -7.29 -1.07 0.70
CA LYS A 49 -8.10 -1.26 1.91
C LYS A 49 -7.34 -0.81 3.13
N PHE A 50 -8.04 -0.20 4.08
CA PHE A 50 -7.45 0.17 5.37
C PHE A 50 -7.09 -1.08 6.17
N THR A 51 -5.84 -1.12 6.64
CA THR A 51 -5.34 -2.13 7.58
C THR A 51 -5.21 -1.54 8.98
N TYR A 52 -4.96 -0.22 9.07
CA TYR A 52 -4.93 0.51 10.32
C TYR A 52 -5.32 1.98 10.15
N MET A 53 -6.08 2.54 11.10
CA MET A 53 -6.32 3.98 11.16
C MET A 53 -5.82 4.57 12.48
N ARG A 54 -4.88 5.52 12.43
CA ARG A 54 -4.38 6.27 13.61
C ARG A 54 -4.80 7.73 13.53
N ARG A 55 -4.48 8.53 14.55
CA ARG A 55 -4.75 9.97 14.53
C ARG A 55 -3.80 10.73 13.59
N LYS A 56 -2.56 10.28 13.46
CA LYS A 56 -1.50 10.98 12.70
C LYS A 56 -1.36 10.51 11.25
N PHE A 57 -1.55 9.22 11.00
CA PHE A 57 -1.42 8.58 9.70
C PHE A 57 -2.38 7.40 9.60
N ASP A 58 -2.61 6.92 8.39
CA ASP A 58 -3.34 5.69 8.12
C ASP A 58 -2.43 4.68 7.43
N GLU A 59 -2.79 3.41 7.55
CA GLU A 59 -2.11 2.31 6.88
C GLU A 59 -3.15 1.52 6.10
N GLY A 60 -2.74 1.08 4.91
CA GLY A 60 -3.55 0.28 4.02
C GLY A 60 -2.70 -0.64 3.17
N LYS A 61 -3.39 -1.49 2.41
CA LYS A 61 -2.77 -2.40 1.44
C LYS A 61 -3.48 -2.25 0.11
N ALA A 62 -2.72 -2.04 -0.96
CA ALA A 62 -3.25 -2.06 -2.31
C ALA A 62 -3.82 -3.45 -2.61
N VAL A 63 -5.09 -3.47 -3.00
CA VAL A 63 -5.81 -4.69 -3.40
C VAL A 63 -5.97 -4.78 -4.91
N GLU A 64 -5.88 -3.65 -5.60
CA GLU A 64 -5.97 -3.55 -7.06
C GLU A 64 -5.13 -2.38 -7.55
N ILE A 65 -4.48 -2.52 -8.70
CA ILE A 65 -3.71 -1.46 -9.34
C ILE A 65 -4.52 -0.99 -10.54
N VAL A 66 -5.08 0.22 -10.45
CA VAL A 66 -5.87 0.85 -11.52
C VAL A 66 -4.94 1.34 -12.62
N ARG A 67 -3.80 1.91 -12.23
CA ARG A 67 -2.76 2.39 -13.13
C ARG A 67 -1.39 1.98 -12.60
N ALA A 68 -0.74 1.06 -13.30
CA ALA A 68 0.60 0.61 -12.96
C ALA A 68 1.65 1.67 -13.35
N SER A 69 2.71 1.77 -12.55
CA SER A 69 3.87 2.59 -12.87
C SER A 69 4.73 1.85 -13.90
N PRO A 70 5.39 2.55 -14.84
CA PRO A 70 6.36 1.92 -15.75
C PRO A 70 7.51 1.23 -15.00
N ASP A 71 7.79 1.61 -13.75
CA ASP A 71 8.79 0.99 -12.89
C ASP A 71 8.28 -0.30 -12.22
N ARG A 72 6.99 -0.64 -12.37
CA ARG A 72 6.42 -1.87 -11.83
C ARG A 72 6.91 -3.05 -12.66
N VAL A 73 7.86 -3.79 -12.10
CA VAL A 73 8.20 -5.14 -12.57
C VAL A 73 7.22 -6.12 -11.93
N GLU A 74 6.55 -6.94 -12.74
CA GLU A 74 5.78 -8.08 -12.22
C GLU A 74 6.75 -9.02 -11.48
N PRO A 75 6.55 -9.30 -10.18
CA PRO A 75 7.45 -10.20 -9.47
C PRO A 75 7.44 -11.56 -10.16
N PRO A 76 8.60 -12.19 -10.42
CA PRO A 76 8.71 -13.43 -11.20
C PRO A 76 8.08 -14.66 -10.53
N CYS A 77 7.45 -14.50 -9.37
CA CYS A 77 6.91 -15.57 -8.55
C CYS A 77 5.43 -15.35 -8.23
N GLN A 78 4.59 -16.31 -8.63
CA GLN A 78 3.15 -16.40 -8.35
C GLN A 78 2.79 -16.46 -6.85
N HIS A 79 3.78 -16.67 -5.95
CA HIS A 79 3.58 -16.77 -4.50
C HIS A 79 3.96 -15.50 -3.72
N SER A 80 4.40 -14.43 -4.39
CA SER A 80 4.76 -13.15 -3.74
C SER A 80 3.61 -12.52 -2.94
N THR A 81 2.35 -12.82 -3.28
CA THR A 81 1.15 -12.36 -2.55
C THR A 81 0.89 -13.09 -1.23
N LEU A 82 1.56 -14.23 -0.99
CA LEU A 82 1.30 -15.13 0.15
C LEU A 82 2.41 -15.14 1.22
N CYS A 83 3.64 -14.76 0.89
CA CYS A 83 4.77 -14.88 1.81
C CYS A 83 5.28 -13.49 2.24
N GLY A 84 4.91 -13.05 3.45
CA GLY A 84 5.35 -11.80 4.08
C GLY A 84 6.83 -11.77 4.51
N GLY A 85 7.74 -12.34 3.71
CA GLY A 85 9.15 -12.52 4.04
C GLY A 85 10.15 -11.80 3.13
N CYS A 86 9.71 -11.06 2.10
CA CYS A 86 10.63 -10.45 1.13
C CYS A 86 10.23 -9.02 0.75
N SER A 87 10.29 -8.11 1.72
CA SER A 87 9.99 -6.68 1.58
C SER A 87 10.92 -5.89 0.62
N LEU A 88 11.94 -6.52 0.03
CA LEU A 88 12.97 -5.85 -0.79
C LEU A 88 13.03 -6.31 -2.26
N GLN A 89 12.13 -7.21 -2.71
CA GLN A 89 12.19 -7.74 -4.10
C GLN A 89 11.49 -6.85 -5.16
N HIS A 90 10.95 -5.70 -4.77
CA HIS A 90 10.34 -4.74 -5.70
C HIS A 90 11.31 -3.63 -6.16
N MET A 91 12.57 -3.69 -5.72
CA MET A 91 13.63 -2.78 -6.17
C MET A 91 14.56 -3.49 -7.14
N ASN A 92 14.68 -2.95 -8.35
CA ASN A 92 15.73 -3.34 -9.28
C ASN A 92 17.08 -2.80 -8.78
N PRO A 93 18.16 -3.58 -8.79
CA PRO A 93 19.50 -3.10 -8.41
C PRO A 93 20.28 -2.39 -9.54
N ASP A 94 19.68 -2.17 -10.71
CA ASP A 94 20.29 -1.47 -11.86
C ASP A 94 19.33 -0.45 -12.48
#